data_AF-A0A3M8B3D1-F1
#
_entry.id   AF-A0A3M8B3D1-F1
#
_cell.length_a   1.000
_cell.length_b   1.000
_cell.length_c   1.000
_cell.angle_alpha   90.00
_cell.angle_beta   90.00
_cell.angle_gamma   90.00
#
_symmetry.space_group_name_H-M   'P 1'
#
loop_
_entity.id
_entity.type
_entity.pdbx_description
1 polymer ?
#
loop_
_entity_poly.entity_id
_entity_poly.type
_entity_poly.pdbx_seq_one_letter_code
_entity_poly.pdbx_strand_id
1 'polypeptide(L)'
;MMLVQVSDWLLDIAFALYVISSACFAFVLTGKNWKGRDPKEHEQRIGRLAYWIAVVGFLAQGGYIVSRWIAGGHSPTSNMFEFMAFLDFCIILAYLIIYRIYKLTVIGAFVLPLGVIMLGYAYVFPKEVTPLIPALQSYWLQIHVTTAALGEGILAVGFAAGLMYLIRTVPQDTATKGTRWLEIVLAVVLMLVGFIIMDSTFVRLDQKTVFEMPKQEMDNMGQLTNVTVEYTLPAIVAPANSKIVKPGPLSPWFEAPAWMDGKDAARKLNTMVWSILSGIVLYGGLRLFFRRRLCEDQR
;
A
#
# COMPACT_ATOMS: atom_id res chain seq x y z
N MET A 1 -7.75 3.76 28.14
CA MET A 1 -6.28 3.93 27.97
C MET A 1 -5.53 2.61 27.94
N MET A 2 -5.67 1.72 28.94
CA MET A 2 -4.96 0.42 28.95
C MET A 2 -5.23 -0.46 27.71
N LEU A 3 -6.48 -0.60 27.29
CA LEU A 3 -6.85 -1.40 26.10
C LEU A 3 -6.26 -0.87 24.78
N VAL A 4 -6.17 0.46 24.64
CA VAL A 4 -5.57 1.09 23.45
C VAL A 4 -4.08 0.78 23.40
N GLN A 5 -3.38 0.93 24.53
CA GLN A 5 -1.96 0.59 24.63
C GLN A 5 -1.74 -0.90 24.29
N VAL A 6 -2.52 -1.81 24.89
CA VAL A 6 -2.46 -3.25 24.59
C VAL A 6 -2.70 -3.50 23.10
N SER A 7 -3.65 -2.81 22.48
CA SER A 7 -3.90 -2.91 21.04
C SER A 7 -2.66 -2.52 20.23
N ASP A 8 -1.97 -1.43 20.60
CA ASP A 8 -0.78 -0.96 19.88
C ASP A 8 0.37 -1.98 19.98
N TRP A 9 0.62 -2.52 21.18
CA TRP A 9 1.62 -3.59 21.39
C TRP A 9 1.32 -4.82 20.53
N LEU A 10 0.05 -5.25 20.48
CA LEU A 10 -0.36 -6.40 19.68
C LEU A 10 -0.14 -6.16 18.18
N LEU A 11 -0.40 -4.94 17.69
CA LEU A 11 -0.16 -4.58 16.30
C LEU A 11 1.34 -4.51 15.98
N ASP A 12 2.16 -3.95 16.86
CA ASP A 12 3.61 -3.87 16.70
C ASP A 12 4.25 -5.28 16.70
N ILE A 13 3.76 -6.18 17.57
CA ILE A 13 4.16 -7.59 17.58
C ILE A 13 3.76 -8.27 16.26
N ALA A 14 2.53 -8.05 15.78
CA ALA A 14 2.08 -8.60 14.50
C ALA A 14 2.97 -8.13 13.34
N PHE A 15 3.26 -6.83 13.28
CA PHE A 15 4.14 -6.25 12.28
C PHE A 15 5.53 -6.89 12.29
N ALA A 16 6.16 -7.01 13.47
CA ALA A 16 7.46 -7.68 13.61
C ALA A 16 7.42 -9.14 13.14
N LEU A 17 6.39 -9.88 13.51
CA LEU A 17 6.22 -11.28 13.09
C LEU A 17 5.99 -11.40 11.57
N TYR A 18 5.27 -10.47 10.94
CA TYR A 18 5.11 -10.45 9.49
C TYR A 18 6.41 -10.12 8.76
N VAL A 19 7.22 -9.20 9.29
CA VAL A 19 8.57 -8.93 8.75
C VAL A 19 9.44 -10.19 8.83
N ILE A 20 9.45 -10.87 9.98
CA ILE A 20 10.21 -12.11 10.16
C ILE A 20 9.71 -13.20 9.20
N SER A 21 8.39 -13.40 9.11
CA SER A 21 7.78 -14.39 8.20
C SER A 21 8.13 -14.10 6.74
N SER A 22 8.00 -12.84 6.32
CA SER A 22 8.37 -12.36 4.99
C SER A 22 9.84 -12.64 4.66
N ALA A 23 10.75 -12.31 5.59
CA ALA A 23 12.18 -12.60 5.45
C ALA A 23 12.45 -14.11 5.35
N CYS A 24 11.77 -14.95 6.14
CA CYS A 24 11.89 -16.40 6.04
C CYS A 24 11.41 -16.93 4.68
N PHE A 25 10.32 -16.40 4.12
CA PHE A 25 9.87 -16.78 2.77
C PHE A 25 10.86 -16.34 1.68
N ALA A 26 11.41 -15.13 1.77
CA ALA A 26 12.46 -14.67 0.86
C ALA A 26 13.72 -15.56 0.95
N PHE A 27 14.09 -15.97 2.17
CA PHE A 27 15.19 -16.90 2.41
C PHE A 27 14.95 -18.26 1.75
N VAL A 28 13.73 -18.80 1.82
CA VAL A 28 13.36 -20.05 1.14
C VAL A 28 13.54 -19.97 -0.37
N LEU A 29 13.12 -18.87 -0.99
CA LEU A 29 13.27 -18.69 -2.44
C LEU A 29 14.74 -18.62 -2.87
N THR A 30 15.57 -17.93 -2.07
CA THR A 30 17.00 -17.72 -2.38
C THR A 30 17.84 -18.96 -2.09
N GLY A 31 17.49 -19.72 -1.05
CA GLY A 31 18.21 -20.91 -0.59
C GLY A 31 18.04 -22.16 -1.45
N LYS A 32 17.19 -22.13 -2.48
CA LYS A 32 16.89 -23.28 -3.34
C LYS A 32 18.12 -23.83 -4.09
N ASN A 33 19.12 -22.99 -4.35
CA ASN A 33 20.32 -23.34 -5.14
C ASN A 33 21.56 -23.67 -4.29
N TRP A 34 21.44 -23.77 -2.97
CA TRP A 34 22.60 -24.02 -2.10
C TRP A 34 23.04 -25.48 -2.12
N LYS A 35 24.35 -25.70 -2.35
CA LYS A 35 24.97 -27.04 -2.34
C LYS A 35 24.89 -27.65 -0.95
N GLY A 36 24.40 -28.89 -0.85
CA GLY A 36 24.44 -29.70 0.38
C GLY A 36 23.12 -29.83 1.15
N ARG A 37 21.97 -29.37 0.62
CA ARG A 37 20.64 -29.58 1.21
C ARG A 37 19.65 -30.06 0.15
N ASP A 38 18.70 -30.91 0.53
CA ASP A 38 17.54 -31.20 -0.34
C ASP A 38 16.67 -29.94 -0.44
N PRO A 39 16.52 -29.33 -1.64
CA PRO A 39 15.74 -28.12 -1.81
C PRO A 39 14.28 -28.27 -1.35
N LYS A 40 13.69 -29.47 -1.49
CA LYS A 40 12.30 -29.72 -1.10
C LYS A 40 12.13 -29.76 0.42
N GLU A 41 13.05 -30.38 1.13
CA GLU A 41 12.99 -30.47 2.58
C GLU A 41 13.23 -29.09 3.23
N HIS A 42 14.15 -28.31 2.67
CA HIS A 42 14.41 -26.93 3.08
C HIS A 42 13.19 -26.03 2.91
N GLU A 43 12.57 -26.06 1.72
CA GLU A 43 11.36 -25.30 1.40
C GLU A 43 10.21 -25.66 2.35
N GLN A 44 10.01 -26.94 2.63
CA GLN A 44 8.95 -27.40 3.53
C GLN A 44 9.18 -27.01 4.98
N ARG A 45 10.40 -27.12 5.51
CA ARG A 45 10.69 -26.82 6.92
C ARG A 45 10.61 -25.32 7.19
N ILE A 46 11.33 -24.51 6.43
CA ILE A 46 11.36 -23.06 6.65
C ILE A 46 10.05 -22.42 6.19
N GLY A 47 9.45 -22.90 5.11
CA GLY A 47 8.12 -22.43 4.68
C GLY A 47 7.04 -22.69 5.72
N ARG A 48 7.06 -23.87 6.36
CA ARG A 48 6.14 -24.18 7.48
C ARG A 48 6.41 -23.31 8.71
N LEU A 49 7.67 -23.07 9.04
CA LEU A 49 8.03 -22.14 10.13
C LEU A 49 7.51 -20.73 9.83
N ALA A 50 7.78 -20.19 8.65
CA ALA A 50 7.33 -18.87 8.20
C ALA A 50 5.80 -18.75 8.26
N TYR A 51 5.08 -19.79 7.80
CA TYR A 51 3.63 -19.87 7.91
C TYR A 51 3.15 -19.79 9.37
N TRP A 52 3.74 -20.57 10.29
CA TRP A 52 3.33 -20.52 11.69
C TRP A 52 3.64 -19.19 12.37
N ILE A 53 4.76 -18.56 12.01
CA ILE A 53 5.08 -17.19 12.45
C ILE A 53 3.99 -16.22 11.97
N ALA A 54 3.55 -16.33 10.72
CA ALA A 54 2.44 -15.52 10.19
C ALA A 54 1.11 -15.80 10.91
N VAL A 55 0.82 -17.05 11.27
CA VAL A 55 -0.36 -17.40 12.07
C VAL A 55 -0.33 -16.72 13.44
N VAL A 56 0.82 -16.73 14.14
CA VAL A 56 0.96 -16.06 15.43
C VAL A 56 0.80 -14.54 15.26
N GLY A 57 1.39 -13.94 14.23
CA GLY A 57 1.21 -12.53 13.91
C GLY A 57 -0.25 -12.18 13.62
N PHE A 58 -0.96 -13.03 12.89
CA PHE A 58 -2.39 -12.89 12.62
C PHE A 58 -3.26 -12.94 13.86
N LEU A 59 -2.95 -13.84 14.80
CA LEU A 59 -3.66 -13.88 16.09
C LEU A 59 -3.38 -12.61 16.91
N ALA A 60 -2.16 -12.09 16.90
CA ALA A 60 -1.83 -10.83 17.55
C ALA A 60 -2.60 -9.65 16.92
N GLN A 61 -2.64 -9.53 15.59
CA GLN A 61 -3.42 -8.49 14.91
C GLN A 61 -4.93 -8.64 15.13
N GLY A 62 -5.44 -9.88 15.21
CA GLY A 62 -6.82 -10.14 15.62
C GLY A 62 -7.09 -9.63 17.05
N GLY A 63 -6.13 -9.82 17.96
CA GLY A 63 -6.17 -9.24 19.30
C GLY A 63 -6.15 -7.70 19.29
N TYR A 64 -5.39 -7.08 18.38
CA TYR A 64 -5.46 -5.64 18.14
C TYR A 64 -6.89 -5.23 17.74
N ILE A 65 -7.48 -5.84 16.71
CA ILE A 65 -8.83 -5.52 16.22
C ILE A 65 -9.86 -5.60 17.34
N VAL A 66 -9.86 -6.68 18.12
CA VAL A 66 -10.81 -6.88 19.23
C VAL A 66 -10.61 -5.84 20.32
N SER A 67 -9.36 -5.62 20.75
CA SER A 67 -9.04 -4.67 21.82
C SER A 67 -9.39 -3.24 21.41
N ARG A 68 -9.13 -2.89 20.15
CA ARG A 68 -9.43 -1.59 19.54
C ARG A 68 -10.93 -1.35 19.44
N TRP A 69 -11.68 -2.36 19.00
CA TRP A 69 -13.14 -2.30 18.91
C TRP A 69 -13.75 -2.03 20.29
N ILE A 70 -13.33 -2.78 21.32
CA ILE A 70 -13.83 -2.58 22.69
C ILE A 70 -13.49 -1.17 23.19
N ALA A 71 -12.27 -0.68 22.91
CA ALA A 71 -11.83 0.64 23.35
C ALA A 71 -12.55 1.82 22.66
N GLY A 72 -12.83 1.70 21.36
CA GLY A 72 -13.51 2.75 20.57
C GLY A 72 -15.04 2.67 20.60
N GLY A 73 -15.61 1.53 20.97
CA GLY A 73 -17.07 1.31 20.96
C GLY A 73 -17.67 1.14 19.56
N HIS A 74 -16.84 1.09 18.51
CA HIS A 74 -17.22 0.85 17.12
C HIS A 74 -16.16 -0.01 16.42
N SER A 75 -16.50 -0.52 15.23
CA SER A 75 -15.56 -1.30 14.42
C SER A 75 -14.30 -0.47 14.10
N PRO A 76 -13.08 -1.04 14.16
CA PRO A 76 -11.84 -0.34 13.89
C PRO A 76 -11.63 -0.22 12.38
N THR A 77 -12.51 0.55 11.73
CA THR A 77 -12.46 0.95 10.32
C THR A 77 -12.84 2.42 10.17
N SER A 78 -12.72 3.19 11.26
CA SER A 78 -13.27 4.55 11.35
C SER A 78 -12.41 5.61 10.70
N ASN A 79 -11.10 5.35 10.64
CA ASN A 79 -10.09 6.25 10.09
C ASN A 79 -9.12 5.46 9.20
N MET A 80 -8.24 6.16 8.50
CA MET A 80 -7.35 5.56 7.52
C MET A 80 -6.32 4.59 8.14
N PHE A 81 -5.82 4.89 9.35
CA PHE A 81 -4.93 3.97 10.08
C PHE A 81 -5.64 2.64 10.37
N GLU A 82 -6.82 2.72 10.98
CA GLU A 82 -7.60 1.54 11.35
C GLU A 82 -8.05 0.74 10.11
N PHE A 83 -8.50 1.43 9.06
CA PHE A 83 -8.88 0.79 7.80
C PHE A 83 -7.71 0.04 7.15
N MET A 84 -6.53 0.66 7.05
CA MET A 84 -5.34 0.01 6.48
C MET A 84 -4.88 -1.19 7.30
N ALA A 85 -4.91 -1.10 8.63
CA ALA A 85 -4.59 -2.22 9.51
C ALA A 85 -5.63 -3.36 9.39
N PHE A 86 -6.91 -3.04 9.19
CA PHE A 86 -7.96 -4.03 8.96
C PHE A 86 -7.86 -4.67 7.57
N LEU A 87 -7.53 -3.90 6.54
CA LEU A 87 -7.27 -4.40 5.18
C LEU A 87 -6.09 -5.38 5.18
N ASP A 88 -4.99 -5.05 5.86
CA ASP A 88 -3.86 -5.95 6.04
C ASP A 88 -4.29 -7.27 6.71
N PHE A 89 -5.07 -7.21 7.79
CA PHE A 89 -5.63 -8.40 8.43
C PHE A 89 -6.42 -9.27 7.45
N CYS A 90 -7.23 -8.67 6.57
CA CYS A 90 -7.96 -9.39 5.52
C CYS A 90 -7.04 -10.03 4.47
N ILE A 91 -5.97 -9.34 4.05
CA ILE A 91 -4.94 -9.88 3.13
C ILE A 91 -4.27 -11.11 3.76
N ILE A 92 -3.85 -11.00 5.02
CA ILE A 92 -3.19 -12.10 5.72
C ILE A 92 -4.16 -13.26 5.96
N LEU A 93 -5.41 -13.00 6.33
CA LEU A 93 -6.44 -14.03 6.45
C LEU A 93 -6.62 -14.81 5.14
N ALA A 94 -6.78 -14.10 4.03
CA ALA A 94 -6.92 -14.71 2.71
C ALA A 94 -5.68 -15.56 2.36
N TYR A 95 -4.48 -15.06 2.65
CA TYR A 95 -3.25 -15.81 2.48
C TYR A 95 -3.22 -17.11 3.31
N LEU A 96 -3.55 -17.04 4.60
CA LEU A 96 -3.51 -18.20 5.48
C LEU A 96 -4.49 -19.28 5.01
N ILE A 97 -5.68 -18.90 4.56
CA ILE A 97 -6.68 -19.82 3.97
C ILE A 97 -6.11 -20.48 2.70
N ILE A 98 -5.60 -19.69 1.77
CA ILE A 98 -5.05 -20.19 0.49
C ILE A 98 -3.84 -21.09 0.73
N TYR A 99 -2.93 -20.72 1.63
CA TYR A 99 -1.80 -21.56 2.02
C TYR A 99 -2.29 -22.86 2.64
N ARG A 100 -3.33 -22.85 3.48
CA ARG A 100 -3.84 -24.06 4.12
C ARG A 100 -4.46 -25.05 3.14
N ILE A 101 -5.05 -24.55 2.06
CA ILE A 101 -5.66 -25.35 0.97
C ILE A 101 -4.58 -25.91 0.05
N TYR A 102 -3.73 -25.04 -0.52
CA TYR A 102 -2.79 -25.41 -1.58
C TYR A 102 -1.38 -25.77 -1.10
N LYS A 103 -1.01 -25.36 0.12
CA LYS A 103 0.32 -25.58 0.72
C LYS A 103 1.49 -25.09 -0.14
N LEU A 104 1.27 -24.02 -0.90
CA LEU A 104 2.27 -23.42 -1.78
C LEU A 104 3.07 -22.34 -1.03
N THR A 105 4.31 -22.69 -0.67
CA THR A 105 5.26 -21.80 0.02
C THR A 105 5.55 -20.52 -0.74
N VAL A 106 5.57 -20.59 -2.07
CA VAL A 106 5.86 -19.44 -2.94
C VAL A 106 4.81 -18.33 -2.80
N ILE A 107 3.54 -18.65 -2.52
CA ILE A 107 2.50 -17.62 -2.35
C ILE A 107 2.85 -16.70 -1.16
N GLY A 108 3.38 -17.27 -0.07
CA GLY A 108 3.78 -16.50 1.10
C GLY A 108 4.89 -15.50 0.80
N ALA A 109 5.79 -15.82 -0.13
CA ALA A 109 6.86 -14.93 -0.54
C ALA A 109 6.40 -13.69 -1.31
N PHE A 110 5.17 -13.69 -1.84
CA PHE A 110 4.57 -12.51 -2.48
C PHE A 110 3.59 -11.79 -1.56
N VAL A 111 2.77 -12.54 -0.81
CA VAL A 111 1.71 -11.91 0.00
C VAL A 111 2.22 -11.32 1.31
N LEU A 112 3.17 -11.97 2.02
CA LEU A 112 3.66 -11.43 3.29
C LEU A 112 4.38 -10.07 3.14
N PRO A 113 5.27 -9.87 2.14
CA PRO A 113 5.83 -8.54 1.90
C PRO A 113 4.76 -7.49 1.60
N LEU A 114 3.72 -7.85 0.85
CA LEU A 114 2.59 -6.94 0.57
C LEU A 114 1.88 -6.53 1.86
N GLY A 115 1.60 -7.49 2.76
CA GLY A 115 1.00 -7.18 4.06
C GLY A 115 1.89 -6.29 4.93
N VAL A 116 3.20 -6.60 5.01
CA VAL A 116 4.19 -5.74 5.70
C VAL A 116 4.18 -4.31 5.16
N ILE A 117 4.14 -4.13 3.84
CA ILE A 117 4.08 -2.80 3.22
C ILE A 117 2.76 -2.10 3.57
N MET A 118 1.63 -2.79 3.50
CA MET A 118 0.31 -2.22 3.83
C MET A 118 0.22 -1.80 5.29
N LEU A 119 0.61 -2.69 6.21
CA LEU A 119 0.63 -2.39 7.63
C LEU A 119 1.66 -1.30 7.95
N GLY A 120 2.84 -1.33 7.33
CA GLY A 120 3.85 -0.28 7.45
C GLY A 120 3.34 1.09 6.96
N TYR A 121 2.57 1.12 5.88
CA TYR A 121 1.94 2.33 5.37
C TYR A 121 0.83 2.85 6.30
N ALA A 122 0.11 1.95 6.99
CA ALA A 122 -0.87 2.34 7.99
C ALA A 122 -0.24 3.28 9.05
N TYR A 123 0.99 2.99 9.51
CA TYR A 123 1.71 3.80 10.51
C TYR A 123 2.04 5.24 10.08
N VAL A 124 1.84 5.61 8.82
CA VAL A 124 1.96 7.00 8.35
C VAL A 124 0.77 7.85 8.82
N PHE A 125 -0.38 7.21 9.08
CA PHE A 125 -1.59 7.89 9.51
C PHE A 125 -1.67 8.04 11.04
N PRO A 126 -2.40 9.06 11.54
CA PRO A 126 -2.63 9.24 12.96
C PRO A 126 -3.32 8.01 13.59
N LYS A 127 -2.83 7.59 14.77
CA LYS A 127 -3.30 6.38 15.47
C LYS A 127 -4.33 6.68 16.54
N GLU A 128 -4.79 7.91 16.68
CA GLU A 128 -5.71 8.29 17.74
C GLU A 128 -7.08 7.68 17.48
N VAL A 129 -7.71 7.14 18.53
CA VAL A 129 -9.11 6.72 18.45
C VAL A 129 -9.97 7.97 18.55
N THR A 130 -10.56 8.36 17.43
CA THR A 130 -11.42 9.54 17.32
C THR A 130 -12.89 9.15 17.24
N PRO A 131 -13.82 9.96 17.79
CA PRO A 131 -15.25 9.73 17.59
C PRO A 131 -15.61 9.68 16.10
N LEU A 132 -16.58 8.83 15.73
CA LEU A 132 -17.04 8.78 14.34
C LEU A 132 -17.70 10.10 13.95
N ILE A 133 -17.34 10.61 12.76
CA ILE A 133 -18.05 11.72 12.13
C ILE A 133 -19.51 11.30 11.83
N PRO A 134 -20.46 12.25 11.75
CA PRO A 134 -21.88 11.93 11.56
C PRO A 134 -22.16 11.02 10.35
N ALA A 135 -21.41 11.19 9.26
CA ALA A 135 -21.56 10.36 8.05
C ALA A 135 -21.18 8.87 8.27
N LEU A 136 -20.34 8.56 9.26
CA LEU A 136 -19.89 7.20 9.58
C LEU A 136 -20.71 6.54 10.70
N GLN A 137 -21.62 7.27 11.35
CA GLN A 137 -22.53 6.76 12.39
C GLN A 137 -23.69 5.97 11.77
N SER A 138 -23.37 4.88 11.06
CA SER A 138 -24.38 4.02 10.45
C SER A 138 -23.96 2.56 10.47
N TYR A 139 -24.94 1.67 10.40
CA TYR A 139 -24.70 0.22 10.30
C TYR A 139 -23.94 -0.17 9.02
N TRP A 140 -23.96 0.68 7.99
CA TRP A 140 -23.19 0.48 6.76
C TRP A 140 -21.69 0.51 6.99
N LEU A 141 -21.18 1.25 7.98
CA LEU A 141 -19.75 1.20 8.32
C LEU A 141 -19.32 -0.23 8.66
N GLN A 142 -20.15 -0.95 9.43
CA GLN A 142 -19.84 -2.31 9.86
C GLN A 142 -19.99 -3.31 8.72
N ILE A 143 -21.04 -3.23 7.89
CA ILE A 143 -21.22 -4.19 6.79
C ILE A 143 -20.35 -3.83 5.60
N HIS A 144 -20.56 -2.65 5.01
CA HIS A 144 -19.99 -2.29 3.71
C HIS A 144 -18.47 -2.22 3.79
N VAL A 145 -17.92 -1.48 4.76
CA VAL A 145 -16.47 -1.26 4.80
C VAL A 145 -15.71 -2.53 5.15
N THR A 146 -16.22 -3.35 6.08
CA THR A 146 -15.54 -4.62 6.43
C THR A 146 -15.62 -5.65 5.30
N THR A 147 -16.76 -5.76 4.63
CA THR A 147 -16.92 -6.69 3.48
C THR A 147 -16.15 -6.20 2.25
N ALA A 148 -16.07 -4.88 2.02
CA ALA A 148 -15.24 -4.30 0.99
C ALA A 148 -13.75 -4.59 1.25
N ALA A 149 -13.26 -4.33 2.46
CA ALA A 149 -11.87 -4.64 2.84
C ALA A 149 -11.56 -6.15 2.73
N LEU A 150 -12.51 -7.01 3.10
CA LEU A 150 -12.36 -8.46 2.90
C LEU A 150 -12.25 -8.83 1.43
N GLY A 151 -13.10 -8.25 0.58
CA GLY A 151 -13.07 -8.44 -0.87
C GLY A 151 -11.74 -7.97 -1.49
N GLU A 152 -11.27 -6.79 -1.09
CA GLU A 152 -9.98 -6.23 -1.50
C GLU A 152 -8.81 -7.12 -1.05
N GLY A 153 -8.86 -7.64 0.18
CA GLY A 153 -7.84 -8.55 0.70
C GLY A 153 -7.75 -9.85 -0.11
N ILE A 154 -8.88 -10.46 -0.45
CA ILE A 154 -8.93 -11.65 -1.31
C ILE A 154 -8.42 -11.32 -2.72
N LEU A 155 -8.82 -10.17 -3.29
CA LEU A 155 -8.37 -9.72 -4.60
C LEU A 155 -6.85 -9.50 -4.63
N ALA A 156 -6.28 -8.94 -3.57
CA ALA A 156 -4.84 -8.73 -3.44
C ALA A 156 -4.06 -10.06 -3.45
N VAL A 157 -4.56 -11.10 -2.76
CA VAL A 157 -3.99 -12.46 -2.82
C VAL A 157 -4.13 -13.06 -4.22
N GLY A 158 -5.28 -12.85 -4.88
CA GLY A 158 -5.49 -13.27 -6.27
C GLY A 158 -4.53 -12.61 -7.24
N PHE A 159 -4.29 -11.30 -7.08
CA PHE A 159 -3.30 -10.55 -7.85
C PHE A 159 -1.89 -11.11 -7.62
N ALA A 160 -1.48 -11.34 -6.36
CA ALA A 160 -0.18 -11.91 -6.04
C ALA A 160 0.01 -13.31 -6.65
N ALA A 161 -0.99 -14.19 -6.56
CA ALA A 161 -0.96 -15.52 -7.15
C ALA A 161 -0.92 -15.47 -8.70
N GLY A 162 -1.70 -14.56 -9.31
CA GLY A 162 -1.71 -14.33 -10.75
C GLY A 162 -0.38 -13.79 -11.27
N LEU A 163 0.21 -12.82 -10.57
CA LEU A 163 1.54 -12.28 -10.90
C LEU A 163 2.61 -13.36 -10.78
N MET A 164 2.60 -14.15 -9.71
CA MET A 164 3.49 -15.32 -9.55
C MET A 164 3.33 -16.30 -10.71
N TYR A 165 2.09 -16.61 -11.10
CA TYR A 165 1.82 -17.50 -12.23
C TYR A 165 2.38 -16.94 -13.54
N LEU A 166 2.18 -15.65 -13.83
CA LEU A 166 2.71 -15.01 -15.03
C LEU A 166 4.24 -15.04 -15.05
N ILE A 167 4.91 -14.68 -13.94
CA ILE A 167 6.37 -14.72 -13.83
C ILE A 167 6.91 -16.13 -14.11
N ARG A 168 6.22 -17.16 -13.61
CA ARG A 168 6.65 -18.56 -13.77
C ARG A 168 6.40 -19.13 -15.16
N THR A 169 5.32 -18.71 -15.83
CA THR A 169 4.82 -19.36 -17.04
C THR A 169 5.25 -18.63 -18.32
N VAL A 170 5.52 -17.33 -18.24
CA VAL A 170 5.98 -16.54 -19.37
C VAL A 170 7.49 -16.77 -19.58
N PRO A 171 7.93 -17.19 -20.78
CA PRO A 171 9.35 -17.27 -21.09
C PRO A 171 10.01 -15.89 -21.05
N GLN A 172 11.17 -15.81 -20.39
CA GLN A 172 11.90 -14.56 -20.15
C GLN A 172 13.13 -14.40 -21.04
N ASP A 173 13.53 -15.47 -21.73
CA ASP A 173 14.66 -15.57 -22.64
C ASP A 173 14.38 -14.90 -24.00
N THR A 174 13.11 -14.81 -24.40
CA THR A 174 12.70 -14.29 -25.70
C THR A 174 11.67 -13.18 -25.59
N ALA A 175 11.72 -12.25 -26.54
CA ALA A 175 10.81 -11.12 -26.59
C ALA A 175 9.44 -11.51 -27.16
N THR A 176 8.57 -12.06 -26.31
CA THR A 176 7.20 -12.43 -26.70
C THR A 176 6.18 -11.35 -26.34
N LYS A 177 4.94 -11.48 -26.85
CA LYS A 177 3.81 -10.65 -26.39
C LYS A 177 3.56 -10.83 -24.88
N GLY A 178 3.72 -12.05 -24.36
CA GLY A 178 3.57 -12.34 -22.93
C GLY A 178 4.59 -11.59 -22.07
N THR A 179 5.85 -11.57 -22.51
CA THR A 179 6.93 -10.85 -21.81
C THR A 179 6.65 -9.35 -21.75
N ARG A 180 6.13 -8.74 -22.83
CA ARG A 180 5.76 -7.31 -22.85
C ARG A 180 4.64 -6.99 -21.86
N TRP A 181 3.59 -7.83 -21.80
CA TRP A 181 2.49 -7.62 -20.85
C TRP A 181 2.92 -7.82 -19.41
N LEU A 182 3.77 -8.80 -19.14
CA LEU A 182 4.36 -8.97 -17.81
C LEU A 182 5.21 -7.76 -17.39
N GLU A 183 6.03 -7.22 -18.31
CA GLU A 183 6.79 -6.00 -18.05
C GLU A 183 5.88 -4.81 -17.73
N ILE A 184 4.76 -4.65 -18.44
CA ILE A 184 3.77 -3.59 -18.15
C ILE A 184 3.20 -3.78 -16.74
N VAL A 185 2.82 -5.00 -16.37
CA VAL A 185 2.28 -5.29 -15.02
C VAL A 185 3.30 -4.94 -13.95
N LEU A 186 4.57 -5.33 -14.13
CA LEU A 186 5.64 -4.97 -13.19
C LEU A 186 5.95 -3.48 -13.17
N ALA A 187 5.88 -2.80 -14.31
CA ALA A 187 6.03 -1.36 -14.38
C ALA A 187 4.92 -0.64 -13.59
N VAL A 188 3.68 -1.11 -13.67
CA VAL A 188 2.55 -0.57 -12.86
C VAL A 188 2.79 -0.81 -11.37
N VAL A 189 3.28 -1.98 -10.97
CA VAL A 189 3.66 -2.23 -9.56
C VAL A 189 4.78 -1.28 -9.12
N LEU A 190 5.78 -1.04 -9.97
CA LEU A 190 6.87 -0.10 -9.70
C LEU A 190 6.41 1.36 -9.69
N MET A 191 5.36 1.73 -10.44
CA MET A 191 4.74 3.06 -10.33
C MET A 191 4.23 3.31 -8.91
N LEU A 192 3.57 2.34 -8.29
CA LEU A 192 3.11 2.46 -6.90
C LEU A 192 4.29 2.62 -5.93
N VAL A 193 5.33 1.79 -6.06
CA VAL A 193 6.51 1.87 -5.20
C VAL A 193 7.26 3.20 -5.37
N GLY A 194 7.48 3.62 -6.62
CA GLY A 194 8.11 4.90 -6.94
C GLY A 194 7.32 6.08 -6.39
N PHE A 195 5.99 6.02 -6.47
CA PHE A 195 5.10 7.03 -5.93
C PHE A 195 5.24 7.14 -4.39
N ILE A 196 5.18 6.02 -3.67
CA ILE A 196 5.31 5.98 -2.20
C ILE A 196 6.67 6.57 -1.77
N ILE A 197 7.75 6.20 -2.44
CA ILE A 197 9.10 6.74 -2.15
C ILE A 197 9.13 8.26 -2.38
N MET A 198 8.55 8.71 -3.49
CA MET A 198 8.52 10.12 -3.85
C MET A 198 7.72 10.95 -2.84
N ASP A 199 6.50 10.52 -2.52
CA ASP A 199 5.63 11.20 -1.56
C ASP A 199 6.26 11.24 -0.17
N SER A 200 6.76 10.11 0.32
CA SER A 200 7.45 10.04 1.62
C SER A 200 8.67 10.98 1.69
N THR A 201 9.40 11.15 0.58
CA THR A 201 10.54 12.06 0.52
C THR A 201 10.10 13.52 0.59
N PHE A 202 9.12 13.94 -0.22
CA PHE A 202 8.67 15.33 -0.23
C PHE A 202 7.91 15.75 1.02
N VAL A 203 7.13 14.84 1.61
CA VAL A 203 6.48 15.08 2.91
C VAL A 203 7.52 15.36 4.00
N ARG A 204 8.65 14.63 4.00
CA ARG A 204 9.75 14.86 4.96
C ARG A 204 10.51 16.15 4.73
N LEU A 205 10.54 16.66 3.49
CA LEU A 205 11.20 17.92 3.15
C LEU A 205 10.33 19.15 3.47
N ASP A 206 9.07 18.96 3.85
CA ASP A 206 8.07 20.00 4.17
C ASP A 206 7.92 21.11 3.10
N GLN A 207 8.14 20.75 1.83
CA GLN A 207 8.12 21.68 0.71
C GLN A 207 6.72 21.81 0.09
N LYS A 208 5.77 22.36 0.87
CA LYS A 208 4.37 22.52 0.43
C LYS A 208 4.18 23.71 -0.51
N THR A 209 3.38 23.52 -1.56
CA THR A 209 2.87 24.61 -2.43
C THR A 209 1.41 24.89 -2.09
N VAL A 210 1.03 26.16 -1.90
CA VAL A 210 -0.35 26.52 -1.55
C VAL A 210 -0.97 27.38 -2.65
N PHE A 211 -2.09 26.90 -3.18
CA PHE A 211 -2.89 27.58 -4.18
C PHE A 211 -4.17 28.13 -3.56
N GLU A 212 -4.56 29.33 -3.97
CA GLU A 212 -5.84 29.94 -3.64
C GLU A 212 -6.71 29.95 -4.91
N MET A 213 -7.86 29.30 -4.82
CA MET A 213 -8.84 29.25 -5.89
C MET A 213 -9.77 30.47 -5.82
N PRO A 214 -10.30 30.95 -6.97
CA PRO A 214 -11.26 32.05 -7.00
C PRO A 214 -12.67 31.63 -6.53
N LYS A 215 -12.82 30.44 -5.93
CA LYS A 215 -14.08 29.93 -5.35
C LYS A 215 -14.10 30.22 -3.85
N GLN A 216 -15.25 30.64 -3.33
CA GLN A 216 -15.47 30.88 -1.91
C GLN A 216 -16.32 29.75 -1.30
N GLU A 217 -15.85 29.20 -0.19
CA GLU A 217 -16.61 28.24 0.61
C GLU A 217 -16.92 28.87 1.98
N MET A 218 -18.08 28.54 2.55
CA MET A 218 -18.39 28.88 3.93
C MET A 218 -17.57 27.97 4.84
N ASP A 219 -16.69 28.56 5.65
CA ASP A 219 -15.96 27.86 6.71
C ASP A 219 -16.93 27.42 7.82
N ASN A 220 -16.48 26.56 8.74
CA ASN A 220 -17.22 26.04 9.88
C ASN A 220 -17.77 27.13 10.83
N MET A 221 -17.30 28.38 10.66
CA MET A 221 -17.74 29.58 11.39
C MET A 221 -18.71 30.47 10.57
N GLY A 222 -19.15 30.03 9.39
CA GLY A 222 -20.09 30.76 8.53
C GLY A 222 -19.47 31.93 7.74
N GLN A 223 -18.14 32.05 7.71
CA GLN A 223 -17.42 33.07 6.94
C GLN A 223 -17.06 32.54 5.55
N LEU A 224 -17.26 33.38 4.51
CA LEU A 224 -16.83 33.09 3.15
C LEU A 224 -15.30 33.23 3.08
N THR A 225 -14.61 32.12 2.90
CA THR A 225 -13.15 32.09 2.72
C THR A 225 -12.80 31.54 1.35
N ASN A 226 -11.73 32.07 0.75
CA ASN A 226 -11.24 31.57 -0.52
C ASN A 226 -10.70 30.15 -0.32
N VAL A 227 -11.05 29.24 -1.22
CA VAL A 227 -10.68 27.84 -1.12
C VAL A 227 -9.18 27.69 -1.35
N THR A 228 -8.44 27.35 -0.30
CA THR A 228 -7.02 27.03 -0.39
C THR A 228 -6.79 25.54 -0.56
N VAL A 229 -5.84 25.18 -1.42
CA VAL A 229 -5.43 23.81 -1.68
C VAL A 229 -3.94 23.67 -1.48
N GLU A 230 -3.57 22.81 -0.53
CA GLU A 230 -2.17 22.49 -0.24
C GLU A 230 -1.72 21.26 -1.03
N TYR A 231 -0.56 21.39 -1.66
CA TYR A 231 0.12 20.33 -2.39
C TYR A 231 1.37 19.94 -1.62
N THR A 232 1.45 18.66 -1.25
CA THR A 232 2.65 18.06 -0.61
C THR A 232 3.72 17.71 -1.63
N LEU A 233 3.31 17.33 -2.84
CA LEU A 233 4.19 17.08 -3.98
C LEU A 233 4.44 18.38 -4.76
N PRO A 234 5.59 18.53 -5.42
CA PRO A 234 5.84 19.65 -6.31
C PRO A 234 4.72 19.79 -7.33
N ALA A 235 4.23 21.01 -7.54
CA ALA A 235 3.06 21.25 -8.36
C ALA A 235 3.45 21.28 -9.85
N ILE A 236 3.23 20.17 -10.57
CA ILE A 236 3.26 20.13 -12.03
C ILE A 236 1.95 20.71 -12.59
N VAL A 237 0.82 20.37 -11.95
CA VAL A 237 -0.52 20.81 -12.35
C VAL A 237 -1.04 21.82 -11.33
N ALA A 238 -1.36 23.03 -11.78
CA ALA A 238 -2.05 24.03 -10.97
C ALA A 238 -3.57 23.87 -11.06
N PRO A 239 -4.34 24.22 -10.02
CA PRO A 239 -5.77 24.40 -10.18
C PRO A 239 -6.11 25.54 -11.16
N ALA A 240 -7.19 25.37 -11.92
CA ALA A 240 -7.61 26.35 -12.93
C ALA A 240 -7.89 27.72 -12.30
N ASN A 241 -7.36 28.79 -12.91
CA ASN A 241 -7.51 30.19 -12.46
C ASN A 241 -7.04 30.45 -11.02
N SER A 242 -6.13 29.64 -10.46
CA SER A 242 -5.64 29.80 -9.09
C SER A 242 -4.44 30.73 -8.98
N LYS A 243 -4.24 31.30 -7.78
CA LYS A 243 -3.05 32.10 -7.44
C LYS A 243 -2.16 31.33 -6.49
N ILE A 244 -0.84 31.46 -6.66
CA ILE A 244 0.14 30.87 -5.76
C ILE A 244 0.31 31.79 -4.55
N VAL A 245 -0.08 31.32 -3.37
CA VAL A 245 0.07 32.06 -2.10
C VAL A 245 1.40 31.73 -1.46
N LYS A 246 1.80 30.45 -1.49
CA LYS A 246 3.10 29.98 -1.01
C LYS A 246 3.81 29.24 -2.15
N PRO A 247 4.93 29.78 -2.67
CA PRO A 247 5.68 29.11 -3.72
C PRO A 247 6.36 27.85 -3.17
N GLY A 248 6.28 26.78 -3.94
CA GLY A 248 7.00 25.54 -3.68
C GLY A 248 8.25 25.38 -4.54
N PRO A 249 8.85 24.18 -4.54
CA PRO A 249 10.12 23.90 -5.21
C PRO A 249 10.00 23.88 -6.74
N LEU A 250 8.79 23.70 -7.28
CA LEU A 250 8.52 23.67 -8.72
C LEU A 250 7.35 24.60 -9.05
N SER A 251 7.53 25.42 -10.08
CA SER A 251 6.42 26.17 -10.68
C SER A 251 5.56 25.25 -11.56
N PRO A 252 4.23 25.36 -11.52
CA PRO A 252 3.33 24.60 -12.38
C PRO A 252 3.66 24.74 -13.86
N TRP A 253 3.57 23.62 -14.58
CA TRP A 253 3.78 23.58 -16.02
C TRP A 253 2.49 23.86 -16.79
N PHE A 254 1.34 23.45 -16.23
CA PHE A 254 0.03 23.69 -16.83
C PHE A 254 -1.09 23.74 -15.77
N GLU A 255 -2.23 24.28 -16.17
CA GLU A 255 -3.44 24.30 -15.34
C GLU A 255 -4.32 23.07 -15.60
N ALA A 256 -5.05 22.63 -14.56
CA ALA A 256 -6.01 21.56 -14.68
C ALA A 256 -7.15 21.96 -15.65
N PRO A 257 -7.67 21.03 -16.46
CA PRO A 257 -8.79 21.31 -17.36
C PRO A 257 -10.01 21.86 -16.61
N ALA A 258 -10.73 22.81 -17.23
CA ALA A 258 -11.86 23.49 -16.61
C ALA A 258 -13.03 22.58 -16.21
N TRP A 259 -13.14 21.38 -16.80
CA TRP A 259 -14.16 20.39 -16.46
C TRP A 259 -13.85 19.59 -15.18
N MET A 260 -12.61 19.64 -14.68
CA MET A 260 -12.21 18.95 -13.46
C MET A 260 -12.63 19.75 -12.23
N ASP A 261 -13.87 19.54 -11.80
CA ASP A 261 -14.42 20.20 -10.62
C ASP A 261 -14.04 19.49 -9.32
N GLY A 262 -13.95 20.26 -8.24
CA GLY A 262 -13.62 19.80 -6.90
C GLY A 262 -12.30 20.37 -6.35
N LYS A 263 -12.31 20.71 -5.05
CA LYS A 263 -11.18 21.31 -4.32
C LYS A 263 -9.86 20.57 -4.54
N ASP A 264 -9.89 19.24 -4.53
CA ASP A 264 -8.69 18.42 -4.64
C ASP A 264 -8.46 17.83 -6.04
N ALA A 265 -9.28 18.18 -7.05
CA ALA A 265 -9.24 17.52 -8.36
C ALA A 265 -7.89 17.73 -9.07
N ALA A 266 -7.42 18.98 -9.11
CA ALA A 266 -6.11 19.32 -9.66
C ALA A 266 -4.95 18.66 -8.87
N ARG A 267 -5.10 18.56 -7.54
CA ARG A 267 -4.10 17.89 -6.68
C ARG A 267 -4.03 16.40 -7.00
N LYS A 268 -5.18 15.74 -7.15
CA LYS A 268 -5.26 14.32 -7.53
C LYS A 268 -4.66 14.07 -8.92
N LEU A 269 -4.88 14.98 -9.87
CA LEU A 269 -4.23 14.90 -11.18
C LEU A 269 -2.71 15.04 -11.07
N ASN A 270 -2.23 16.00 -10.27
CA ASN A 270 -0.80 16.17 -9.99
C ASN A 270 -0.19 14.88 -9.38
N THR A 271 -0.86 14.29 -8.41
CA THR A 271 -0.48 13.00 -7.81
C THR A 271 -0.41 11.88 -8.86
N MET A 272 -1.38 11.83 -9.80
CA MET A 272 -1.40 10.84 -10.88
C MET A 272 -0.26 11.02 -11.88
N VAL A 273 0.07 12.26 -12.24
CA VAL A 273 1.23 12.54 -13.10
C VAL A 273 2.52 12.10 -12.41
N TRP A 274 2.67 12.43 -11.11
CA TRP A 274 3.84 12.03 -10.34
C TRP A 274 3.97 10.52 -10.21
N SER A 275 2.89 9.77 -9.99
CA SER A 275 2.97 8.30 -9.86
C SER A 275 3.48 7.64 -11.14
N ILE A 276 3.05 8.13 -12.31
CA ILE A 276 3.54 7.67 -13.61
C ILE A 276 5.02 8.04 -13.80
N LEU A 277 5.38 9.31 -13.56
CA LEU A 277 6.76 9.79 -13.73
C LEU A 277 7.74 9.07 -12.81
N SER A 278 7.43 8.95 -11.52
CA SER A 278 8.28 8.25 -10.56
C SER A 278 8.42 6.77 -10.92
N GLY A 279 7.36 6.15 -11.42
CA GLY A 279 7.40 4.76 -11.88
C GLY A 279 8.28 4.55 -13.10
N ILE A 280 8.19 5.43 -14.10
CA ILE A 280 9.02 5.38 -15.31
C ILE A 280 10.50 5.56 -14.93
N VAL A 281 10.80 6.52 -14.04
CA VAL A 281 12.17 6.75 -13.55
C VAL A 281 12.69 5.54 -12.80
N LEU A 282 11.91 4.96 -11.89
CA LEU A 282 12.31 3.79 -11.12
C LEU A 282 12.52 2.57 -12.03
N TYR A 283 11.57 2.30 -12.93
CA TYR A 283 11.66 1.20 -13.89
C TYR A 283 12.86 1.36 -14.83
N GLY A 284 13.05 2.57 -15.39
CA GLY A 284 14.18 2.89 -16.26
C GLY A 284 15.53 2.76 -15.54
N GLY A 285 15.61 3.25 -14.30
CA GLY A 285 16.80 3.12 -13.45
C GLY A 285 17.15 1.67 -13.14
N LEU A 286 16.18 0.86 -12.74
CA LEU A 286 16.40 -0.57 -12.50
C LEU A 286 16.83 -1.30 -13.79
N ARG A 287 16.20 -0.99 -14.92
CA ARG A 287 16.56 -1.58 -16.22
C ARG A 287 17.98 -1.20 -16.65
N LEU A 288 18.40 0.05 -16.39
CA LEU A 288 19.76 0.50 -16.67
C LEU A 288 20.78 -0.20 -15.76
N PHE A 289 20.46 -0.36 -14.48
CA PHE A 289 21.31 -1.00 -13.48
C PHE A 289 21.54 -2.49 -13.79
N PHE A 290 20.46 -3.23 -14.06
CA PHE A 290 20.56 -4.65 -14.42
C PHE A 290 21.02 -4.89 -15.87
N ARG A 291 21.03 -3.84 -16.72
CA ARG A 291 21.33 -3.89 -18.16
C ARG A 291 20.55 -4.97 -18.93
N ARG A 292 19.45 -5.44 -18.35
CA ARG A 292 18.62 -6.57 -18.79
C ARG A 292 17.17 -6.27 -18.42
N ARG A 293 16.23 -7.07 -18.91
CA ARG A 293 14.83 -6.95 -18.47
C ARG A 293 14.72 -7.39 -17.01
N LEU A 294 13.81 -6.78 -16.25
CA LEU A 294 13.60 -7.12 -14.84
C LEU A 294 13.24 -8.60 -14.60
N CYS A 295 12.71 -9.28 -15.61
CA CYS A 295 12.34 -10.69 -15.54
C CYS A 295 13.36 -11.65 -16.14
N GLU A 296 14.41 -11.17 -16.80
CA GLU A 296 15.39 -12.04 -17.48
C GLU A 296 16.22 -12.79 -16.42
N ASP A 297 16.21 -14.13 -16.46
CA ASP A 297 16.81 -15.00 -15.45
C ASP A 297 18.31 -14.67 -15.28
N GLN A 298 18.74 -14.51 -14.03
CA GLN A 298 20.15 -14.32 -13.68
C GLN A 298 20.89 -15.66 -13.75
N ARG A 299 21.09 -16.15 -14.97
CA ARG A 299 22.08 -17.21 -15.23
C ARG A 299 23.29 -16.65 -15.98
#